data_AF-A0A976L893-F1
#
_entry.id   AF-A0A976L893-F1
#
_cell.length_a   1.000
_cell.length_b   1.000
_cell.length_c   1.000
_cell.angle_alpha   90.00
_cell.angle_beta   90.00
_cell.angle_gamma   90.00
#
_symmetry.space_group_name_H-M   'P 1'
#
loop_
_entity.id
_entity.type
_entity.pdbx_description
1 polymer ?
#
loop_
_entity_poly.entity_id
_entity_poly.type
_entity_poly.pdbx_seq_one_letter_code
_entity_poly.pdbx_strand_id
1 'polypeptide(L)'
;MQLGNGEIVELSWQERALCAQTDPEAFFPEKGGSTREAKRVCMSCEVGSECLEYALAHDERFGIWGGLSERERRRLKRRPA
;
A
#
# COMPACT_ATOMS: atom_id res chain seq x y z
N MET A 1 -24.54 8.57 26.92
CA MET A 1 -24.21 7.30 26.23
C MET A 1 -23.14 7.62 25.20
N GLN A 2 -21.94 7.09 25.42
CA GLN A 2 -20.76 7.25 24.57
C GLN A 2 -21.11 6.77 23.15
N LEU A 3 -21.11 7.67 22.16
CA LEU A 3 -21.06 7.26 20.76
C LEU A 3 -19.60 6.88 20.50
N GLY A 4 -19.40 5.58 20.29
CA GLY A 4 -18.09 4.93 20.19
C GLY A 4 -17.18 5.62 19.19
N ASN A 5 -15.94 5.80 19.62
CA ASN A 5 -14.79 6.28 18.88
C ASN A 5 -14.84 5.87 17.40
N GLY A 6 -15.22 6.81 16.55
CA GLY A 6 -14.75 6.87 15.18
C GLY A 6 -13.29 7.32 15.19
N GLU A 7 -12.41 6.50 15.76
CA GLU A 7 -10.97 6.66 15.55
C GLU A 7 -10.73 6.43 14.06
N ILE A 8 -10.74 7.51 13.30
CA ILE A 8 -9.84 7.64 12.16
C ILE A 8 -8.47 7.43 12.80
N VAL A 9 -7.95 6.21 12.75
CA VAL A 9 -6.57 5.93 13.13
C VAL A 9 -5.77 6.83 12.20
N GLU A 10 -5.28 7.97 12.71
CA GLU A 10 -4.36 8.79 11.94
C GLU A 10 -3.14 7.92 11.69
N LEU A 11 -3.06 7.41 10.45
CA LEU A 11 -1.98 6.54 10.02
C LEU A 11 -0.75 7.42 9.82
N SER A 12 -0.09 7.77 10.91
CA SER A 12 1.12 8.62 10.94
C SER A 12 2.27 8.09 10.07
N TRP A 13 2.23 6.80 9.69
CA TRP A 13 3.16 6.23 8.74
C TRP A 13 2.98 6.76 7.31
N GLN A 14 1.76 7.18 6.93
CA GLN A 14 1.49 7.70 5.58
C GLN A 14 2.27 8.99 5.30
N GLU A 15 2.45 9.84 6.31
CA GLU A 15 3.22 11.09 6.20
C GLU A 15 4.71 10.83 5.93
N ARG A 16 5.22 9.65 6.32
CA ARG A 16 6.61 9.22 6.09
C ARG A 16 6.77 8.38 4.83
N ALA A 17 5.69 8.15 4.08
CA ALA A 17 5.73 7.33 2.88
C ALA A 17 6.53 8.00 1.76
N LEU A 18 7.61 7.37 1.32
CA LEU A 18 8.47 7.88 0.25
C LEU A 18 7.70 8.09 -1.07
N CYS A 19 6.67 7.28 -1.33
CA CYS A 19 5.84 7.39 -2.53
C CYS A 19 5.09 8.73 -2.63
N ALA A 20 4.79 9.39 -1.50
CA ALA A 20 4.16 10.71 -1.49
C ALA A 20 5.07 11.82 -2.05
N GLN A 21 6.37 11.55 -2.17
CA GLN A 21 7.37 12.47 -2.73
C GLN A 21 7.68 12.18 -4.22
N THR A 22 6.93 11.27 -4.83
CA THR A 22 7.11 10.83 -6.22
C THR A 22 5.82 10.97 -7.00
N ASP A 23 5.84 10.70 -8.30
CA ASP A 23 4.63 10.72 -9.13
C ASP A 23 3.61 9.67 -8.66
N PRO A 24 2.41 10.07 -8.20
CA PRO A 24 1.37 9.14 -7.78
C PRO A 24 0.89 8.20 -8.90
N GLU A 25 0.93 8.64 -10.17
CA GLU A 25 0.46 7.83 -11.30
C GLU A 25 1.29 6.56 -11.48
N ALA A 26 2.58 6.60 -11.12
CA ALA A 26 3.46 5.42 -11.14
C ALA A 26 2.96 4.30 -10.21
N PHE A 27 2.26 4.65 -9.13
CA PHE A 27 1.73 3.68 -8.15
C PHE A 27 0.36 3.16 -8.52
N PHE A 28 -0.34 3.80 -9.46
CA PHE A 28 -1.63 3.37 -9.99
C PHE A 28 -1.55 3.16 -11.53
N PRO A 29 -0.72 2.22 -12.00
CA PRO A 29 -0.53 2.02 -13.43
C PRO A 29 -1.81 1.50 -14.10
N GLU A 30 -2.10 1.99 -15.30
CA GLU A 30 -3.13 1.43 -16.18
C GLU A 30 -2.81 -0.02 -16.58
N LYS A 31 -3.79 -0.70 -17.20
CA LYS A 31 -3.61 -2.08 -17.68
C LYS A 31 -2.43 -2.16 -18.65
N GLY A 32 -1.37 -2.88 -18.26
CA GLY A 32 -0.15 -3.05 -19.06
C GLY A 32 0.95 -2.03 -18.75
N GLY A 33 0.71 -1.07 -17.85
CA GLY A 33 1.71 -0.12 -17.38
C GLY A 33 2.83 -0.78 -16.57
N SER A 34 4.00 -0.13 -16.55
CA SER A 34 5.16 -0.62 -15.82
C SER A 34 5.01 -0.39 -14.32
N THR A 35 5.11 -1.45 -13.53
CA THR A 35 5.17 -1.36 -12.06
C THR A 35 6.59 -1.22 -11.52
N ARG A 36 7.61 -1.23 -12.38
CA ARG A 36 9.01 -1.45 -11.96
C ARG A 36 9.55 -0.29 -11.13
N GLU A 37 9.20 0.94 -11.52
CA GLU A 37 9.66 2.14 -10.83
C GLU A 37 8.99 2.32 -9.48
N ALA A 38 7.66 2.24 -9.41
CA ALA A 38 6.92 2.28 -8.15
C ALA A 38 7.39 1.21 -7.16
N LYS A 39 7.64 -0.02 -7.63
CA LYS A 39 8.21 -1.07 -6.78
C LYS A 39 9.59 -0.70 -6.23
N ARG A 40 10.46 -0.09 -7.05
CA ARG A 40 11.78 0.35 -6.62
C ARG A 40 11.68 1.39 -5.50
N VAL A 41 10.80 2.37 -5.66
CA VAL A 41 10.54 3.39 -4.64
C VAL A 41 9.98 2.76 -3.37
N CYS A 42 8.97 1.89 -3.48
CA CYS A 42 8.40 1.18 -2.33
C CYS A 42 9.45 0.35 -1.57
N MET A 43 10.38 -0.33 -2.25
CA MET A 43 11.41 -1.13 -1.59
C MET A 43 12.42 -0.29 -0.79
N SER A 44 12.55 1.00 -1.11
CA SER A 44 13.36 1.95 -0.37
C SER A 44 12.58 2.72 0.70
N CYS A 45 11.27 2.45 0.84
CA CYS A 45 10.39 3.14 1.77
C CYS A 45 10.45 2.50 3.15
N GLU A 46 10.71 3.30 4.19
CA GLU A 46 10.83 2.80 5.58
C GLU A 46 9.51 2.24 6.13
N VAL A 47 8.38 2.80 5.71
CA VAL A 47 7.02 2.38 6.14
C VAL A 47 6.42 1.27 5.26
N GLY A 48 7.26 0.52 4.55
CA GLY A 48 6.81 -0.50 3.59
C GLY A 48 5.97 -1.60 4.22
N SER A 49 6.28 -1.99 5.45
CA SER A 49 5.57 -3.03 6.21
C SER A 49 4.18 -2.56 6.63
N GLU A 50 4.07 -1.38 7.25
CA GLU A 50 2.81 -0.79 7.67
C GLU A 50 1.89 -0.53 6.48
N CYS A 51 2.46 -0.07 5.36
CA CYS A 51 1.75 0.11 4.10
C CYS A 51 1.17 -1.21 3.56
N LEU A 52 1.93 -2.31 3.64
CA LEU A 52 1.46 -3.62 3.20
C LEU A 52 0.34 -4.14 4.10
N GLU A 53 0.53 -4.05 5.42
CA GLU A 53 -0.48 -4.51 6.40
C GLU A 53 -1.79 -3.76 6.22
N TYR A 54 -1.74 -2.44 6.05
CA TYR A 54 -2.91 -1.63 5.73
C TYR A 54 -3.60 -2.11 4.45
N ALA A 55 -2.85 -2.29 3.37
CA ALA A 55 -3.41 -2.73 2.10
C ALA A 55 -4.06 -4.12 2.18
N LEU A 56 -3.53 -5.03 3.01
CA LEU A 56 -4.09 -6.35 3.24
C LEU A 56 -5.35 -6.31 4.12
N ALA A 57 -5.35 -5.48 5.17
CA ALA A 57 -6.45 -5.31 6.11
C ALA A 57 -7.66 -4.61 5.45
N HIS A 58 -7.41 -3.63 4.59
CA HIS A 58 -8.45 -2.86 3.89
C HIS A 58 -8.84 -3.44 2.52
N ASP A 59 -8.26 -4.59 2.13
CA ASP A 59 -8.48 -5.24 0.84
C ASP A 59 -8.24 -4.31 -0.36
N GLU A 60 -7.16 -3.51 -0.29
CA GLU A 60 -6.85 -2.52 -1.33
C GLU A 60 -6.66 -3.21 -2.69
N ARG A 61 -7.50 -2.82 -3.65
CA ARG A 61 -7.66 -3.54 -4.94
C ARG A 61 -6.81 -2.98 -6.06
N PHE A 62 -6.30 -1.77 -5.91
CA PHE A 62 -5.56 -1.08 -6.96
C PHE A 62 -4.17 -0.67 -6.48
N GLY A 63 -3.31 -0.38 -7.43
CA GLY A 63 -1.98 0.16 -7.21
C GLY A 63 -0.96 -0.75 -6.50
N ILE A 64 0.21 -0.14 -6.26
CA ILE A 64 1.36 -0.74 -5.60
C ILE A 64 1.37 -0.34 -4.12
N TRP A 65 1.37 -1.33 -3.24
CA TRP A 65 1.37 -1.16 -1.78
C TRP A 65 2.44 -2.05 -1.16
N GLY A 66 3.28 -1.49 -0.29
CA GLY A 66 4.38 -2.22 0.35
C GLY A 66 5.29 -2.96 -0.64
N GLY A 67 5.47 -2.41 -1.84
CA GLY A 67 6.28 -3.03 -2.91
C GLY A 67 5.58 -4.15 -3.69
N LEU A 68 4.31 -4.43 -3.41
CA LEU A 68 3.54 -5.49 -4.07
C LEU A 68 2.40 -4.89 -4.91
N SER A 69 2.22 -5.45 -6.10
CA SER A 69 1.01 -5.23 -6.91
C SER A 69 -0.20 -5.95 -6.33
N GLU A 70 -1.41 -5.55 -6.72
CA GLU A 70 -2.67 -6.25 -6.39
C GLU A 70 -2.55 -7.76 -6.61
N ARG A 71 -2.02 -8.18 -7.76
CA ARG A 71 -1.85 -9.60 -8.11
C ARG A 71 -0.93 -10.33 -7.14
N GLU A 72 0.13 -9.68 -6.66
CA GLU A 72 1.05 -10.25 -5.67
C GLU A 72 0.43 -10.31 -4.28
N ARG A 73 -0.27 -9.24 -3.85
CA ARG A 73 -1.01 -9.22 -2.58
C ARG A 73 -2.08 -10.33 -2.53
N ARG A 74 -2.81 -10.55 -3.62
CA ARG A 74 -3.76 -11.66 -3.74
C ARG A 74 -3.12 -13.03 -3.63
N ARG A 75 -1.91 -13.22 -4.18
CA ARG A 75 -1.15 -14.46 -4.02
C ARG A 75 -0.70 -14.64 -2.57
N LEU A 76 -0.28 -13.56 -1.92
CA LEU A 76 0.13 -13.58 -0.52
C LEU A 76 -1.03 -13.98 0.41
N LYS A 77 -2.21 -13.37 0.23
CA LYS A 77 -3.44 -13.69 0.99
C LYS A 77 -3.95 -15.12 0.78
N ARG A 78 -3.54 -15.78 -0.32
CA ARG A 78 -3.91 -17.15 -0.68
C ARG A 78 -2.94 -18.23 -0.20
N ARG A 79 -1.77 -17.85 0.33
CA ARG A 79 -0.84 -18.84 0.90
C ARG A 79 -1.38 -19.28 2.26
N PRO A 80 -1.67 -20.57 2.47
CA PRO A 80 -1.91 -21.07 3.83
C PRO A 80 -0.63 -20.84 4.64
N ALA A 81 -0.80 -20.38 5.88
CA ALA A 81 0.28 -20.19 6.84
C ALA A 81 0.98 -21.52 7.17
#